data_AF-A0AAW1QIF5-F1
#
_entry.id   AF-A0AAW1QIF5-F1
#
_cell.length_a   1.000
_cell.length_b   1.000
_cell.length_c   1.000
_cell.angle_alpha   90.00
_cell.angle_beta   90.00
_cell.angle_gamma   90.00
#
_symmetry.space_group_name_H-M   'P 1'
#
loop_
_entity.id
_entity.type
_entity.pdbx_description
1 polymer ?
#
loop_
_entity_poly.entity_id
_entity_poly.type
_entity_poly.pdbx_seq_one_letter_code
_entity_poly.pdbx_strand_id
1 'polypeptide(L)'
;MTILRVTALLPGVQSCPSCNRALHYRPLAGSDHQNFLRSAPRRSDRALTLQASQAAHQTVMVMTESSELEIGTPAPAFELLEPLTGDMVRLSRFENASATLVMFICNHCPFVKHLKAEIASVAKDFQPKNVAVIAISSNSVETHPQDGPDEMAKDATTQGYTFPYLYDADQAVAQAYKAMCTPEFYIFDQRQELAYHGRFDESRPKNDKPVTGADVRNALDSVLSGKKLSSKSIPSIGCNIKWHPGKEPSYFGVQ
;
A
#
# COMPACT_ATOMS: atom_id res chain seq x y z
N MET A 1 2.45 -44.98 -38.95
CA MET A 1 2.11 -45.90 -37.85
C MET A 1 2.43 -45.17 -36.55
N THR A 2 1.53 -44.85 -35.63
CA THR A 2 0.08 -45.03 -35.50
C THR A 2 -0.37 -43.96 -34.51
N ILE A 3 -1.37 -43.15 -34.90
CA ILE A 3 -2.07 -42.20 -34.05
C ILE A 3 -3.18 -42.98 -33.34
N LEU A 4 -3.22 -43.00 -32.01
CA LEU A 4 -4.39 -43.48 -31.26
C LEU A 4 -5.11 -42.29 -30.62
N ARG A 5 -6.23 -41.91 -31.25
CA ARG A 5 -7.35 -41.21 -30.62
C ARG A 5 -8.18 -42.25 -29.87
N VAL A 6 -8.62 -41.95 -28.66
CA VAL A 6 -9.80 -42.59 -28.05
C VAL A 6 -10.71 -41.49 -27.51
N THR A 7 -11.94 -41.51 -27.99
CA THR A 7 -13.03 -40.59 -27.68
C THR A 7 -14.01 -41.27 -26.72
N ALA A 8 -14.53 -40.48 -25.77
CA ALA A 8 -15.86 -40.52 -25.13
C ALA A 8 -16.38 -41.80 -24.43
N LEU A 9 -16.92 -41.64 -23.22
CA LEU A 9 -18.37 -41.64 -22.92
C LEU A 9 -18.62 -41.53 -21.39
N LEU A 10 -19.46 -40.56 -20.99
CA LEU A 10 -20.21 -40.53 -19.73
C LEU A 10 -21.55 -41.28 -19.95
N PRO A 11 -22.14 -41.95 -18.94
CA PRO A 11 -23.29 -41.33 -18.25
C PRO A 11 -23.52 -41.79 -16.79
N GLY A 12 -24.37 -41.07 -16.04
CA GLY A 12 -25.00 -41.64 -14.84
C GLY A 12 -25.53 -40.65 -13.80
N VAL A 13 -26.71 -40.07 -14.04
CA VAL A 13 -27.55 -39.42 -13.02
C VAL A 13 -28.41 -40.50 -12.38
N GLN A 14 -28.37 -40.65 -11.04
CA GLN A 14 -29.26 -41.56 -10.29
C GLN A 14 -30.34 -40.75 -9.58
N SER A 15 -31.60 -41.03 -9.95
CA SER A 15 -32.82 -40.61 -9.28
C SER A 15 -33.24 -41.66 -8.24
N CYS A 16 -33.72 -41.21 -7.08
CA CYS A 16 -34.20 -42.05 -5.99
C CYS A 16 -35.74 -42.11 -6.01
N PRO A 17 -36.38 -43.28 -6.19
CA PRO A 17 -37.83 -43.41 -6.16
C PRO A 17 -38.30 -44.03 -4.84
N SER A 18 -38.97 -43.27 -3.98
CA SER A 18 -40.01 -43.75 -3.05
C SER A 18 -40.43 -42.68 -2.04
N CYS A 19 -41.51 -41.96 -2.31
CA CYS A 19 -42.58 -41.82 -1.32
C CYS A 19 -43.85 -41.33 -2.01
N ASN A 20 -44.74 -42.28 -2.25
CA ASN A 20 -46.01 -42.10 -2.92
C ASN A 20 -47.08 -42.04 -1.83
N ARG A 21 -47.72 -40.89 -1.59
CA ARG A 21 -49.08 -40.86 -1.03
C ARG A 21 -49.76 -39.51 -1.28
N ALA A 22 -50.69 -39.53 -2.23
CA ALA A 22 -51.78 -38.58 -2.30
C ALA A 22 -52.94 -39.09 -1.42
N LEU A 23 -53.53 -38.20 -0.62
CA LEU A 23 -54.93 -38.33 -0.22
C LEU A 23 -55.64 -36.99 -0.46
N HIS A 24 -56.84 -37.16 -0.95
CA HIS A 24 -57.72 -36.21 -1.61
C HIS A 24 -58.77 -35.63 -0.64
N TYR A 25 -59.37 -34.49 -1.06
CA TYR A 25 -60.71 -33.96 -0.72
C TYR A 25 -60.88 -33.26 0.65
N ARG A 26 -61.62 -32.15 0.82
CA ARG A 26 -62.51 -31.30 -0.01
C ARG A 26 -62.73 -29.96 0.73
N PRO A 27 -63.22 -28.88 0.10
CA PRO A 27 -63.49 -27.59 0.76
C PRO A 27 -64.93 -27.50 1.28
N LEU A 28 -65.15 -26.68 2.32
CA LEU A 28 -66.47 -26.21 2.71
C LEU A 28 -66.49 -24.68 2.74
N ALA A 29 -67.45 -24.13 2.01
CA ALA A 29 -67.79 -22.72 1.94
C ALA A 29 -68.91 -22.37 2.93
N GLY A 30 -68.96 -21.08 3.30
CA GLY A 30 -70.20 -20.39 3.66
C GLY A 30 -70.34 -19.97 5.13
N SER A 31 -70.24 -18.68 5.41
CA SER A 31 -71.39 -17.76 5.50
C SER A 31 -71.08 -16.52 6.35
N ASP A 32 -71.77 -15.44 5.97
CA ASP A 32 -71.67 -14.05 6.39
C ASP A 32 -71.64 -13.79 7.91
N HIS A 33 -71.03 -12.67 8.32
CA HIS A 33 -71.71 -11.63 9.12
C HIS A 33 -70.83 -10.37 9.30
N GLN A 34 -71.30 -9.28 8.70
CA GLN A 34 -71.41 -7.92 9.25
C GLN A 34 -70.17 -7.20 9.81
N ASN A 35 -69.82 -6.13 9.09
CA ASN A 35 -69.42 -4.79 9.56
C ASN A 35 -69.13 -4.61 11.07
N PHE A 36 -67.87 -4.34 11.39
CA PHE A 36 -67.52 -3.42 12.47
C PHE A 36 -66.33 -2.56 12.06
N LEU A 37 -66.62 -1.32 11.65
CA LEU A 37 -65.67 -0.22 11.64
C LEU A 37 -65.19 0.00 13.08
N ARG A 38 -63.88 -0.10 13.33
CA ARG A 38 -63.23 0.54 14.48
C ARG A 38 -61.72 0.67 14.30
N SER A 39 -61.33 1.93 14.14
CA SER A 39 -60.06 2.57 14.56
C SER A 39 -58.72 1.98 14.07
N ALA A 40 -58.04 2.80 13.26
CA ALA A 40 -56.61 2.71 12.99
C ALA A 40 -55.76 2.61 14.28
N PRO A 41 -54.65 1.86 14.25
CA PRO A 41 -53.75 1.78 15.40
C PRO A 41 -53.02 3.12 15.60
N ARG A 42 -53.09 3.64 16.83
CA ARG A 42 -52.31 4.81 17.26
C ARG A 42 -50.83 4.44 17.23
N ARG A 43 -50.03 5.24 16.52
CA ARG A 43 -48.57 5.24 16.57
C ARG A 43 -48.12 5.56 18.00
N SER A 44 -47.76 4.55 18.75
CA SER A 44 -46.86 4.66 19.88
C SER A 44 -46.11 3.34 20.01
N ASP A 45 -45.02 3.20 19.26
CA ASP A 45 -43.94 2.33 19.69
C ASP A 45 -42.61 2.83 19.15
N ARG A 46 -41.67 2.82 20.08
CA ARG A 46 -40.28 3.26 20.02
C ARG A 46 -39.58 2.79 18.74
N ALA A 47 -39.03 3.75 18.00
CA ALA A 47 -37.83 3.55 17.20
C ALA A 47 -37.01 4.84 17.23
N LEU A 48 -36.39 5.10 18.39
CA LEU A 48 -35.22 5.96 18.46
C LEU A 48 -34.07 5.16 17.85
N THR A 49 -34.08 5.05 16.53
CA THR A 49 -32.97 4.48 15.78
C THR A 49 -31.85 5.52 15.84
N LEU A 50 -30.92 5.32 16.77
CA LEU A 50 -29.57 5.89 16.70
C LEU A 50 -28.98 5.50 15.33
N GLN A 51 -29.15 6.35 14.33
CA GLN A 51 -28.26 6.32 13.18
C GLN A 51 -26.96 6.95 13.66
N ALA A 52 -26.07 6.07 14.11
CA ALA A 52 -24.68 6.36 14.34
C ALA A 52 -24.14 7.07 13.09
N SER A 53 -23.83 8.36 13.26
CA SER A 53 -23.00 9.11 12.35
C SER A 53 -21.67 8.36 12.22
N GLN A 54 -21.46 7.68 11.09
CA GLN A 54 -20.12 7.34 10.65
C GLN A 54 -19.45 8.66 10.29
N ALA A 55 -18.87 9.31 11.30
CA ALA A 55 -17.85 10.30 11.08
C ALA A 55 -16.71 9.57 10.37
N ALA A 56 -16.58 9.78 9.06
CA ALA A 56 -15.34 9.52 8.36
C ALA A 56 -14.25 10.23 9.17
N HIS A 57 -13.38 9.45 9.82
CA HIS A 57 -12.24 9.96 10.53
C HIS A 57 -11.36 10.61 9.46
N GLN A 58 -11.55 11.91 9.28
CA GLN A 58 -10.77 12.71 8.34
C GLN A 58 -9.41 12.87 9.00
N THR A 59 -8.56 11.85 8.85
CA THR A 59 -7.21 11.84 9.39
C THR A 59 -6.51 13.09 8.89
N VAL A 60 -6.21 14.02 9.80
CA VAL A 60 -5.50 15.25 9.49
C VAL A 60 -4.16 14.86 8.87
N MET A 61 -3.95 15.23 7.60
CA MET A 61 -2.66 15.03 6.96
C MET A 61 -1.70 16.09 7.46
N VAL A 62 -0.79 15.70 8.33
CA VAL A 62 0.29 16.56 8.83
C VAL A 62 1.45 16.49 7.84
N MET A 63 1.94 17.66 7.42
CA MET A 63 3.18 17.77 6.65
C MET A 63 4.36 17.63 7.61
N THR A 64 5.31 16.77 7.25
CA THR A 64 6.46 16.41 8.10
C THR A 64 7.72 16.39 7.25
N GLU A 65 8.79 16.97 7.80
CA GLU A 65 10.13 16.94 7.21
C GLU A 65 10.87 15.66 7.61
N SER A 66 11.71 15.13 6.73
CA SER A 66 12.61 14.04 7.09
C SER A 66 13.67 14.52 8.08
N SER A 67 14.12 13.62 8.96
CA SER A 67 15.15 13.93 9.95
C SER A 67 16.54 14.05 9.31
N GLU A 68 17.48 14.73 9.97
CA GLU A 68 18.87 14.73 9.52
C GLU A 68 19.56 13.44 9.95
N LEU A 69 20.23 12.76 9.01
CA LEU A 69 20.97 11.52 9.25
C LEU A 69 22.42 11.70 8.82
N GLU A 70 23.32 11.05 9.55
CA GLU A 70 24.76 11.12 9.29
C GLU A 70 25.11 10.33 8.03
N ILE A 71 25.76 11.00 7.07
CA ILE A 71 26.35 10.36 5.89
C ILE A 71 27.40 9.35 6.35
N GLY A 72 27.38 8.15 5.77
CA GLY A 72 28.19 7.01 6.21
C GLY A 72 27.45 6.03 7.10
N THR A 73 26.25 6.37 7.59
CA THR A 73 25.43 5.43 8.40
C THR A 73 25.14 4.15 7.61
N PRO A 74 25.41 2.96 8.15
CA PRO A 74 25.09 1.69 7.48
C PRO A 74 23.58 1.54 7.27
N ALA A 75 23.19 0.96 6.12
CA ALA A 75 21.80 0.62 5.85
C ALA A 75 21.28 -0.42 6.87
N PRO A 76 20.21 -0.12 7.63
CA PRO A 76 19.60 -1.13 8.49
C PRO A 76 19.09 -2.33 7.68
N ALA A 77 19.41 -3.54 8.15
CA ALA A 77 18.95 -4.76 7.50
C ALA A 77 17.43 -4.93 7.60
N PHE A 78 16.83 -5.55 6.59
CA PHE A 78 15.41 -5.91 6.59
C PHE A 78 15.16 -7.20 5.80
N GLU A 79 14.03 -7.83 6.12
CA GLU A 79 13.40 -8.89 5.34
C GLU A 79 11.89 -8.62 5.33
N LEU A 80 11.34 -8.26 4.17
CA LEU A 80 9.94 -7.81 4.05
C LEU A 80 9.22 -8.55 2.92
N LEU A 81 7.90 -8.69 3.07
CA LEU A 81 7.02 -9.25 2.05
C LEU A 81 6.89 -8.27 0.88
N GLU A 82 7.02 -8.76 -0.34
CA GLU A 82 6.59 -8.08 -1.56
C GLU A 82 5.16 -8.54 -1.92
N PRO A 83 4.11 -7.72 -1.74
CA PRO A 83 2.73 -8.16 -1.93
C PRO A 83 2.40 -8.62 -3.36
N LEU A 84 3.06 -8.06 -4.37
CA LEU A 84 2.77 -8.38 -5.78
C LEU A 84 3.19 -9.81 -6.16
N THR A 85 4.34 -10.25 -5.64
CA THR A 85 4.94 -11.55 -5.97
C THR A 85 4.67 -12.60 -4.88
N GLY A 86 4.46 -12.15 -3.64
CA GLY A 86 4.42 -13.00 -2.45
C GLY A 86 5.80 -13.37 -1.91
N ASP A 87 6.88 -12.85 -2.51
CA ASP A 87 8.25 -13.17 -2.11
C ASP A 87 8.69 -12.40 -0.87
N MET A 88 9.56 -13.03 -0.06
CA MET A 88 10.30 -12.33 0.98
C MET A 88 11.59 -11.74 0.38
N VAL A 89 11.78 -10.44 0.52
CA VAL A 89 12.93 -9.71 -0.02
C VAL A 89 13.80 -9.21 1.11
N ARG A 90 15.08 -9.57 1.05
CA ARG A 90 16.12 -9.12 1.99
C ARG A 90 16.99 -8.04 1.38
N LEU A 91 17.46 -7.10 2.18
CA LEU A 91 18.45 -6.10 1.73
C LEU A 91 19.71 -6.76 1.17
N SER A 92 20.17 -7.85 1.78
CA SER A 92 21.37 -8.58 1.34
C SER A 92 21.31 -9.13 -0.09
N ARG A 93 20.11 -9.27 -0.68
CA ARG A 93 19.94 -9.60 -2.11
C ARG A 93 20.62 -8.57 -3.04
N PHE A 94 20.83 -7.36 -2.55
CA PHE A 94 21.34 -6.22 -3.31
C PHE A 94 22.78 -5.82 -2.92
N GLU A 95 23.51 -6.67 -2.18
CA GLU A 95 24.88 -6.38 -1.73
C GLU A 95 25.88 -6.12 -2.87
N ASN A 96 25.60 -6.64 -4.07
CA ASN A 96 26.44 -6.46 -5.26
C ASN A 96 26.02 -5.25 -6.13
N ALA A 97 25.01 -4.48 -5.70
CA ALA A 97 24.61 -3.28 -6.41
C ALA A 97 25.65 -2.16 -6.23
N SER A 98 25.87 -1.37 -7.29
CA SER A 98 26.79 -0.22 -7.24
C SER A 98 26.25 0.90 -6.34
N ALA A 99 24.93 0.96 -6.20
CA ALA A 99 24.22 1.81 -5.24
C ALA A 99 22.85 1.19 -4.93
N THR A 100 22.27 1.53 -3.77
CA THR A 100 20.92 1.11 -3.38
C THR A 100 20.07 2.32 -3.05
N LEU A 101 18.96 2.52 -3.76
CA LEU A 101 17.92 3.49 -3.44
C LEU A 101 16.80 2.79 -2.65
N VAL A 102 16.67 3.14 -1.37
CA VAL A 102 15.53 2.78 -0.52
C VAL A 102 14.61 3.98 -0.39
N MET A 103 13.32 3.77 -0.58
CA MET A 103 12.30 4.82 -0.44
C MET A 103 11.14 4.38 0.45
N PHE A 104 10.78 5.21 1.42
CA PHE A 104 9.53 5.04 2.17
C PHE A 104 8.43 5.80 1.44
N ILE A 105 7.46 5.07 0.91
CA ILE A 105 6.33 5.60 0.13
C ILE A 105 5.00 5.00 0.62
N CYS A 106 3.89 5.46 0.06
CA CYS A 106 2.58 4.87 0.32
C CYS A 106 1.62 5.11 -0.86
N ASN A 107 0.43 4.51 -0.80
CA ASN A 107 -0.50 4.54 -1.92
C ASN A 107 -1.32 5.83 -1.94
N HIS A 108 -1.69 6.36 -0.77
CA HIS A 108 -2.68 7.43 -0.64
C HIS A 108 -2.11 8.85 -0.65
N CYS A 109 -0.89 9.05 -0.16
CA CYS A 109 -0.33 10.37 0.10
C CYS A 109 -0.27 11.20 -1.19
N PRO A 110 -0.75 12.46 -1.18
CA PRO A 110 -0.71 13.32 -2.36
C PRO A 110 0.71 13.63 -2.82
N PHE A 111 1.69 13.70 -1.91
CA PHE A 111 3.09 13.90 -2.27
C PHE A 111 3.66 12.67 -3.00
N VAL A 112 3.34 11.45 -2.56
CA VAL A 112 3.77 10.24 -3.27
C VAL A 112 3.07 10.13 -4.62
N LYS A 113 1.74 10.32 -4.66
CA LYS A 113 0.94 10.30 -5.90
C LYS A 113 1.51 11.25 -6.96
N HIS A 114 1.94 12.44 -6.54
CA HIS A 114 2.59 13.43 -7.39
C HIS A 114 3.89 12.92 -8.04
N LEU A 115 4.62 12.02 -7.37
CA LEU A 115 5.93 11.53 -7.83
C LEU A 115 5.91 10.13 -8.49
N LYS A 116 4.83 9.34 -8.38
CA LYS A 116 4.85 7.90 -8.75
C LYS A 116 5.38 7.61 -10.15
N ALA A 117 4.95 8.38 -11.15
CA ALA A 117 5.38 8.18 -12.53
C ALA A 117 6.89 8.43 -12.70
N GLU A 118 7.41 9.49 -12.06
CA GLU A 118 8.84 9.81 -12.14
C GLU A 118 9.70 8.89 -11.28
N ILE A 119 9.19 8.37 -10.16
CA ILE A 119 9.85 7.29 -9.41
C ILE A 119 10.05 6.05 -10.29
N ALA A 120 9.02 5.65 -11.03
CA ALA A 120 9.12 4.54 -11.97
C ALA A 120 10.11 4.83 -13.11
N SER A 121 10.16 6.09 -13.59
CA SER A 121 11.12 6.56 -14.59
C SER A 121 12.56 6.49 -14.08
N VAL A 122 12.84 7.04 -12.89
CA VAL A 122 14.16 6.99 -12.24
C VAL A 122 14.62 5.54 -12.07
N ALA A 123 13.74 4.64 -11.65
CA ALA A 123 14.12 3.23 -11.52
C ALA A 123 14.54 2.61 -12.86
N LYS A 124 13.78 2.86 -13.93
CA LYS A 124 14.11 2.37 -15.29
C LYS A 124 15.42 2.93 -15.82
N ASP A 125 15.76 4.16 -15.47
CA ASP A 125 17.00 4.80 -15.91
C ASP A 125 18.25 4.29 -15.17
N PHE A 126 18.10 3.88 -13.90
CA PHE A 126 19.24 3.55 -13.03
C PHE A 126 19.43 2.06 -12.76
N GLN A 127 18.38 1.23 -12.85
CA GLN A 127 18.53 -0.23 -12.75
C GLN A 127 19.53 -0.80 -13.78
N PRO A 128 19.55 -0.38 -15.07
CA PRO A 128 20.57 -0.81 -16.03
C PRO A 128 22.01 -0.38 -15.67
N LYS A 129 22.17 0.61 -14.78
CA LYS A 129 23.45 1.07 -14.24
C LYS A 129 23.85 0.33 -12.94
N ASN A 130 23.23 -0.82 -12.67
CA ASN A 130 23.44 -1.64 -11.46
C ASN A 130 23.04 -0.93 -10.16
N VAL A 131 21.98 -0.11 -10.19
CA VAL A 131 21.36 0.45 -8.99
C VAL A 131 20.20 -0.44 -8.55
N ALA A 132 20.24 -0.90 -7.30
CA ALA A 132 19.09 -1.52 -6.67
C ALA A 132 18.09 -0.44 -6.25
N VAL A 133 16.80 -0.64 -6.55
CA VAL A 133 15.72 0.27 -6.18
C VAL A 133 14.71 -0.53 -5.37
N ILE A 134 14.27 0.00 -4.23
CA ILE A 134 13.41 -0.69 -3.27
C ILE A 134 12.44 0.34 -2.67
N ALA A 135 11.14 0.09 -2.78
CA ALA A 135 10.12 0.86 -2.09
C ALA A 135 9.63 0.11 -0.85
N ILE A 136 9.27 0.82 0.20
CA ILE A 136 8.71 0.28 1.45
C ILE A 136 7.49 1.10 1.84
N SER A 137 6.37 0.43 2.14
CA SER A 137 5.21 1.02 2.82
C SER A 137 5.16 0.53 4.25
N SER A 138 5.17 1.47 5.18
CA SER A 138 5.09 1.23 6.63
C SER A 138 3.82 1.84 7.24
N ASN A 139 2.83 2.21 6.43
CA ASN A 139 1.62 2.83 6.95
C ASN A 139 0.66 1.81 7.58
N SER A 140 0.04 2.20 8.70
CA SER A 140 -0.95 1.41 9.42
C SER A 140 -2.21 1.20 8.57
N VAL A 141 -2.47 -0.06 8.24
CA VAL A 141 -3.66 -0.48 7.48
C VAL A 141 -4.94 -0.41 8.31
N GLU A 142 -4.84 -0.33 9.63
CA GLU A 142 -5.99 -0.12 10.52
C GLU A 142 -6.58 1.29 10.32
N THR A 143 -5.71 2.31 10.20
CA THR A 143 -6.13 3.70 10.04
C THR A 143 -6.16 4.14 8.57
N HIS A 144 -5.37 3.48 7.71
CA HIS A 144 -5.26 3.77 6.27
C HIS A 144 -5.30 2.46 5.46
N PRO A 145 -6.46 1.79 5.36
CA PRO A 145 -6.58 0.50 4.65
C PRO A 145 -6.09 0.53 3.21
N GLN A 146 -6.16 1.70 2.55
CA GLN A 146 -5.70 1.88 1.18
C GLN A 146 -4.17 1.74 0.99
N ASP A 147 -3.38 1.73 2.07
CA ASP A 147 -1.94 1.47 2.02
C ASP A 147 -1.60 -0.01 2.26
N GLY A 148 -2.60 -0.89 2.34
CA GLY A 148 -2.40 -2.31 2.58
C GLY A 148 -1.91 -3.12 1.38
N PRO A 149 -1.47 -4.37 1.60
CA PRO A 149 -0.80 -5.22 0.61
C PRO A 149 -1.54 -5.35 -0.73
N ASP A 150 -2.86 -5.54 -0.71
CA ASP A 150 -3.66 -5.68 -1.93
C ASP A 150 -3.63 -4.42 -2.81
N GLU A 151 -3.73 -3.25 -2.18
CA GLU A 151 -3.66 -1.97 -2.88
C GLU A 151 -2.22 -1.65 -3.32
N MET A 152 -1.21 -2.06 -2.56
CA MET A 152 0.19 -1.95 -2.97
C MET A 152 0.48 -2.75 -4.24
N ALA A 153 -0.01 -3.99 -4.34
CA ALA A 153 0.15 -4.82 -5.53
C ALA A 153 -0.53 -4.20 -6.76
N LYS A 154 -1.74 -3.65 -6.58
CA LYS A 154 -2.45 -2.92 -7.64
C LYS A 154 -1.70 -1.67 -8.08
N ASP A 155 -1.17 -0.89 -7.13
CA ASP A 155 -0.43 0.33 -7.42
C ASP A 155 0.87 0.02 -8.16
N ALA A 156 1.64 -0.98 -7.70
CA ALA A 156 2.85 -1.43 -8.38
C ALA A 156 2.59 -1.88 -9.82
N THR A 157 1.52 -2.65 -10.04
CA THR A 157 1.09 -3.06 -11.39
C THR A 157 0.70 -1.84 -12.24
N THR A 158 -0.08 -0.92 -11.67
CA THR A 158 -0.59 0.26 -12.39
C THR A 158 0.52 1.21 -12.81
N GLN A 159 1.49 1.45 -11.93
CA GLN A 159 2.61 2.35 -12.20
C GLN A 159 3.75 1.65 -12.98
N GLY A 160 3.67 0.33 -13.15
CA GLY A 160 4.70 -0.47 -13.79
C GLY A 160 6.03 -0.41 -13.05
N TYR A 161 5.98 -0.56 -11.71
CA TYR A 161 7.18 -0.64 -10.88
C TYR A 161 8.00 -1.87 -11.27
N THR A 162 9.25 -1.63 -11.63
CA THR A 162 10.24 -2.67 -12.00
C THR A 162 11.11 -3.08 -10.81
N PHE A 163 10.69 -2.69 -9.61
CA PHE A 163 11.40 -2.85 -8.35
C PHE A 163 10.42 -3.34 -7.28
N PRO A 164 10.92 -4.03 -6.23
CA PRO A 164 10.08 -4.49 -5.15
C PRO A 164 9.44 -3.33 -4.39
N TYR A 165 8.14 -3.43 -4.15
CA TYR A 165 7.39 -2.57 -3.24
C TYR A 165 6.97 -3.38 -2.02
N LEU A 166 7.70 -3.20 -0.93
CA LEU A 166 7.70 -4.05 0.25
C LEU A 166 6.78 -3.54 1.35
N TYR A 167 6.17 -4.45 2.09
CA TYR A 167 5.27 -4.14 3.19
C TYR A 167 5.95 -4.35 4.54
N ASP A 168 6.17 -3.25 5.26
CA ASP A 168 6.75 -3.19 6.61
C ASP A 168 5.62 -3.22 7.65
N ALA A 169 5.12 -4.43 7.90
CA ALA A 169 3.88 -4.68 8.64
C ALA A 169 3.93 -4.30 10.13
N ASP A 170 5.11 -4.38 10.77
CA ASP A 170 5.29 -4.02 12.18
C ASP A 170 5.94 -2.64 12.39
N GLN A 171 6.28 -1.97 11.29
CA GLN A 171 6.90 -0.66 11.22
C GLN A 171 8.32 -0.61 11.83
N ALA A 172 8.96 -1.77 12.03
CA ALA A 172 10.29 -1.84 12.61
C ALA A 172 11.35 -1.32 11.63
N VAL A 173 11.16 -1.51 10.32
CA VAL A 173 12.13 -1.05 9.31
C VAL A 173 12.07 0.47 9.20
N ALA A 174 10.89 1.08 9.16
CA ALA A 174 10.75 2.54 9.23
C ALA A 174 11.40 3.12 10.49
N GLN A 175 11.25 2.48 11.65
CA GLN A 175 11.90 2.90 12.89
C GLN A 175 13.43 2.81 12.82
N ALA A 176 13.96 1.71 12.28
CA ALA A 176 15.40 1.49 12.14
C ALA A 176 16.05 2.52 11.19
N TYR A 177 15.34 2.90 10.13
CA TYR A 177 15.76 3.96 9.21
C TYR A 177 15.51 5.38 9.76
N LYS A 178 14.78 5.52 10.88
CA LYS A 178 14.27 6.80 11.41
C LYS A 178 13.44 7.58 10.39
N ALA A 179 12.68 6.85 9.57
CA ALA A 179 11.80 7.43 8.57
C ALA A 179 10.67 8.22 9.26
N MET A 180 10.35 9.38 8.69
CA MET A 180 9.43 10.36 9.25
C MET A 180 8.20 10.57 8.37
N CYS A 181 8.40 10.62 7.05
CA CYS A 181 7.38 10.99 6.09
C CYS A 181 7.39 10.13 4.83
N THR A 182 6.37 10.34 3.99
CA THR A 182 6.28 9.73 2.67
C THR A 182 6.01 10.83 1.63
N PRO A 183 6.79 10.92 0.54
CA PRO A 183 7.93 10.08 0.20
C PRO A 183 9.21 10.51 0.95
N GLU A 184 10.08 9.55 1.26
CA GLU A 184 11.38 9.81 1.88
C GLU A 184 12.45 8.89 1.28
N PHE A 185 13.62 9.43 0.93
CA PHE A 185 14.60 8.76 0.07
C PHE A 185 15.96 8.60 0.74
N TYR A 186 16.56 7.44 0.53
CA TYR A 186 17.85 7.03 1.08
C TYR A 186 18.66 6.38 -0.05
N ILE A 187 19.84 6.92 -0.37
CA ILE A 187 20.77 6.28 -1.31
C ILE A 187 21.99 5.84 -0.54
N PHE A 188 22.30 4.55 -0.66
CA PHE A 188 23.49 3.92 -0.11
C PHE A 188 24.50 3.65 -1.22
N ASP A 189 25.78 3.81 -0.90
CA ASP A 189 26.88 3.46 -1.80
C ASP A 189 27.09 1.93 -1.87
N GLN A 190 28.09 1.48 -2.62
CA GLN A 190 28.42 0.05 -2.76
C GLN A 190 28.80 -0.62 -1.43
N ARG A 191 29.21 0.15 -0.40
CA ARG A 191 29.48 -0.37 0.94
C ARG A 191 28.23 -0.42 1.82
N GLN A 192 27.05 -0.13 1.26
CA GLN A 192 25.79 0.03 1.99
C GLN A 192 25.85 1.13 3.05
N GLU A 193 26.65 2.18 2.80
CA GLU A 193 26.75 3.36 3.65
C GLU A 193 25.94 4.52 3.05
N LEU A 194 25.20 5.25 3.90
CA LEU A 194 24.31 6.31 3.47
C LEU A 194 25.10 7.43 2.77
N ALA A 195 24.85 7.63 1.48
CA ALA A 195 25.47 8.67 0.68
C ALA A 195 24.54 9.87 0.45
N TYR A 196 23.22 9.66 0.47
CA TYR A 196 22.23 10.72 0.33
C TYR A 196 20.97 10.41 1.12
N HIS A 197 20.44 11.43 1.80
CA HIS A 197 19.13 11.41 2.42
C HIS A 197 18.46 12.78 2.26
N GLY A 198 17.30 12.82 1.59
CA GLY A 198 16.67 14.09 1.25
C GLY A 198 15.52 13.96 0.27
N ARG A 199 15.09 15.09 -0.31
CA ARG A 199 13.97 15.22 -1.24
C ARG A 199 14.22 14.54 -2.60
N PHE A 200 13.15 14.29 -3.34
CA PHE A 200 13.26 13.81 -4.72
C PHE A 200 13.72 14.92 -5.70
N ASP A 201 13.06 16.06 -5.63
CA ASP A 201 13.28 17.27 -6.42
C ASP A 201 12.59 18.50 -5.77
N GLU A 202 12.55 19.64 -6.48
CA GLU A 202 11.86 20.86 -6.05
C GLU A 202 10.32 20.82 -6.13
N SER A 203 9.74 19.82 -6.81
CA SER A 203 8.31 19.77 -7.08
C SER A 203 7.51 19.40 -5.82
N ARG A 204 6.34 19.98 -5.68
CA ARG A 204 5.41 19.70 -4.58
C ARG A 204 3.98 19.73 -5.12
N PRO A 205 3.03 19.03 -4.48
CA PRO A 205 1.62 19.27 -4.77
C PRO A 205 1.33 20.77 -4.68
N LYS A 206 0.73 21.34 -5.73
CA LYS A 206 0.33 22.75 -5.84
C LYS A 206 1.45 23.78 -6.02
N ASN A 207 2.68 23.38 -6.38
CA ASN A 207 3.66 24.32 -6.93
C ASN A 207 3.82 24.13 -8.45
N ASP A 208 4.42 25.11 -9.12
CA ASP A 208 4.59 25.11 -10.58
C ASP A 208 5.91 24.47 -11.03
N LYS A 209 6.59 23.74 -10.14
CA LYS A 209 7.88 23.10 -10.44
C LYS A 209 7.65 21.73 -11.07
N PRO A 210 8.33 21.40 -12.18
CA PRO A 210 8.16 20.10 -12.82
C PRO A 210 8.72 18.97 -11.95
N VAL A 211 8.09 17.79 -12.02
CA VAL A 211 8.62 16.56 -11.43
C VAL A 211 9.76 16.06 -12.31
N THR A 212 10.94 15.89 -11.73
CA THR A 212 12.19 15.58 -12.45
C THR A 212 13.06 14.55 -11.75
N GLY A 213 12.91 14.38 -10.44
CA GLY A 213 13.84 13.60 -9.62
C GLY A 213 15.27 14.14 -9.60
N ALA A 214 15.49 15.42 -9.96
CA ALA A 214 16.81 15.99 -10.18
C ALA A 214 17.79 15.76 -9.01
N ASP A 215 17.34 15.93 -7.76
CA ASP A 215 18.20 15.75 -6.59
C ASP A 215 18.61 14.26 -6.42
N VAL A 216 17.66 13.33 -6.54
CA VAL A 216 17.93 11.88 -6.46
C VAL A 216 18.77 11.39 -7.64
N ARG A 217 18.50 11.85 -8.86
CA ARG A 217 19.27 11.51 -10.06
C ARG A 217 20.72 11.98 -9.92
N ASN A 218 20.93 13.22 -9.50
CA ASN A 218 22.26 13.79 -9.26
C ASN A 218 23.01 13.03 -8.15
N ALA A 219 22.30 12.63 -7.09
CA ALA A 219 22.86 11.83 -6.02
C ALA A 219 23.31 10.44 -6.51
N LEU A 220 22.45 9.74 -7.26
CA LEU A 220 22.80 8.45 -7.85
C LEU A 220 23.98 8.55 -8.82
N ASP A 221 23.99 9.51 -9.74
CA ASP A 221 25.12 9.70 -10.67
C ASP A 221 26.42 10.07 -9.92
N SER A 222 26.33 10.81 -8.81
CA SER A 222 27.50 11.12 -7.97
C SER A 222 28.05 9.87 -7.30
N VAL A 223 27.19 9.05 -6.69
CA VAL A 223 27.58 7.77 -6.07
C VAL A 223 28.19 6.83 -7.09
N LEU A 224 27.55 6.66 -8.25
CA LEU A 224 28.04 5.79 -9.33
C LEU A 224 29.38 6.25 -9.90
N SER A 225 29.69 7.55 -9.83
CA SER A 225 30.98 8.11 -10.26
C SER A 225 32.02 8.22 -9.14
N GLY A 226 31.71 7.75 -7.93
CA GLY A 226 32.60 7.85 -6.76
C GLY A 226 32.85 9.28 -6.29
N LYS A 227 31.99 10.24 -6.68
CA LYS A 227 32.09 11.64 -6.30
C LYS A 227 31.30 11.90 -5.02
N LYS A 228 31.86 12.74 -4.15
CA LYS A 228 31.10 13.29 -3.02
C LYS A 228 30.04 14.27 -3.54
N LEU A 229 28.87 14.23 -2.92
CA LEU A 229 27.85 15.25 -3.13
C LEU A 229 28.36 16.59 -2.64
N SER A 230 28.27 17.61 -3.48
CA SER A 230 28.86 18.94 -3.24
C SER A 230 28.00 19.84 -2.37
N SER A 231 26.71 19.53 -2.21
CA SER A 231 25.75 20.34 -1.46
C SER A 231 25.08 19.53 -0.36
N LYS A 232 24.74 20.21 0.75
CA LYS A 232 23.89 19.65 1.81
C LYS A 232 22.55 19.23 1.19
N SER A 233 22.07 18.05 1.53
CA SER A 233 20.76 17.58 1.08
C SER A 233 19.65 18.42 1.72
N ILE A 234 18.60 18.68 0.94
CA ILE A 234 17.39 19.33 1.43
C ILE A 234 16.44 18.22 1.91
N PRO A 235 15.86 18.31 3.12
CA PRO A 235 14.94 17.30 3.63
C PRO A 235 13.77 16.98 2.70
N SER A 236 13.32 15.73 2.73
CA SER A 236 12.04 15.35 2.14
C SER A 236 10.89 16.02 2.88
N ILE A 237 9.80 16.32 2.17
CA ILE A 237 8.56 16.83 2.76
C ILE A 237 7.42 15.98 2.24
N GLY A 238 6.59 15.49 3.14
CA GLY A 238 5.44 14.68 2.79
C GLY A 238 4.46 14.53 3.95
N CYS A 239 3.50 13.62 3.80
CA CYS A 239 2.68 13.23 4.94
C CYS A 239 3.52 12.38 5.90
N ASN A 240 3.31 12.54 7.21
CA ASN A 240 3.91 11.64 8.19
C ASN A 240 3.60 10.16 7.90
N ILE A 241 4.53 9.27 8.24
CA ILE A 241 4.25 7.83 8.30
C ILE A 241 3.10 7.59 9.27
N LYS A 242 2.16 6.74 8.86
CA LYS A 242 0.96 6.41 9.63
C LYS A 242 1.29 5.31 10.62
N TRP A 243 1.87 5.67 11.76
CA TRP A 243 2.17 4.73 12.83
C TRP A 243 0.92 3.98 13.31
N HIS A 244 1.09 2.73 13.74
CA HIS A 244 0.02 2.00 14.40
C HIS A 244 -0.37 2.71 15.70
N PRO A 245 -1.66 2.71 16.08
CA PRO A 245 -2.11 3.33 17.31
C PRO A 245 -1.28 2.87 18.52
N GLY A 246 -0.63 3.80 19.21
CA GLY A 246 0.19 3.51 20.40
C GLY A 246 1.57 2.91 20.11
N LYS A 247 2.01 2.88 18.85
CA LYS A 247 3.36 2.45 18.43
C LYS A 247 4.15 3.57 17.75
N GLU A 248 3.79 4.82 18.01
CA GLU A 248 4.53 5.96 17.52
C GLU A 248 5.97 5.92 18.09
N PRO A 249 7.01 6.13 17.26
CA PRO A 249 8.37 6.18 17.76
C PRO A 249 8.58 7.43 18.62
N SER A 250 9.59 7.41 19.49
CA SER A 250 9.88 8.51 20.42
C SER A 250 10.18 9.85 19.75
N TYR A 251 10.51 9.83 18.45
CA TYR A 251 10.79 11.02 17.64
C TYR A 251 9.55 11.54 16.88
N PHE A 252 8.41 10.85 16.95
CA PHE A 252 7.18 11.30 16.31
C PHE A 252 6.57 12.51 17.03
N GLY A 253 6.16 13.52 16.26
CA GLY A 253 5.58 14.76 16.81
C GLY A 253 6.58 15.69 17.51
N VAL A 254 7.88 15.35 17.50
CA VAL A 254 8.97 16.18 18.01
C VAL A 254 9.59 16.93 16.83
N GLN A 255 8.89 17.95 16.30
CA GLN A 255 9.41 18.87 15.28
C GLN A 255 8.93 20.30 15.58
#